data_AF-A0A162G7G1-F1
#
_entry.id   AF-A0A162G7G1-F1
#
_cell.length_a   1.000
_cell.length_b   1.000
_cell.length_c   1.000
_cell.angle_alpha   90.00
_cell.angle_beta   90.00
_cell.angle_gamma   90.00
#
_symmetry.space_group_name_H-M   'P 1'
#
loop_
_entity.id
_entity.type
_entity.pdbx_description
1 polymer ?
#
loop_
_entity_poly.entity_id
_entity_poly.type
_entity_poly.pdbx_seq_one_letter_code
_entity_poly.pdbx_strand_id
1 'polypeptide(L)'
;MEFSDQLVKQCFQCAFNYYDCPKANLKFSNSNNYLAVQSPLSNSTWLIVAILGIIKAEYDLLFLDHQGQIIDFSMARQVKFVISSVDEDAMDSLLGACSF
;
A
#
# COMPACT_ATOMS: atom_id res chain seq x y z
N MET A 1 -7.07 14.25 -9.68
CA MET A 1 -6.11 13.92 -8.61
C MET A 1 -4.97 13.20 -9.30
N GLU A 2 -3.85 13.88 -9.51
CA GLU A 2 -2.65 13.28 -10.11
C GLU A 2 -1.53 13.25 -9.07
N PHE A 3 -1.73 12.48 -7.99
CA PHE A 3 -0.54 11.93 -7.36
C PHE A 3 -0.01 10.86 -8.31
N SER A 4 1.30 10.80 -8.50
CA SER A 4 1.87 9.77 -9.36
C SER A 4 1.83 8.43 -8.63
N ASP A 5 1.02 7.48 -9.12
CA ASP A 5 1.02 6.08 -8.67
C ASP A 5 2.44 5.50 -8.51
N GLN A 6 3.38 6.01 -9.30
CA GLN A 6 4.79 5.64 -9.25
C GLN A 6 5.46 6.03 -7.93
N LEU A 7 5.18 7.22 -7.39
CA LEU A 7 5.77 7.70 -6.13
C LEU A 7 5.27 6.88 -4.94
N VAL A 8 3.97 6.55 -4.93
CA VAL A 8 3.39 5.67 -3.90
C VAL A 8 4.00 4.27 -3.96
N LYS A 9 4.16 3.71 -5.17
CA LYS A 9 4.87 2.43 -5.37
C LYS A 9 6.33 2.48 -4.91
N GLN A 10 7.03 3.60 -5.15
CA GLN A 10 8.39 3.81 -4.69
C GLN A 10 8.47 3.87 -3.16
N CYS A 11 7.52 4.53 -2.49
CA CYS A 11 7.44 4.55 -1.03
C CYS A 11 7.33 3.13 -0.46
N PHE A 12 6.39 2.33 -1.00
CA PHE A 12 6.27 0.92 -0.63
C PHE A 12 7.57 0.16 -0.89
N GLN A 13 8.17 0.31 -2.06
CA GLN A 13 9.39 -0.41 -2.39
C GLN A 13 10.57 -0.03 -1.47
N CYS A 14 10.75 1.25 -1.15
CA CYS A 14 11.80 1.72 -0.25
C CYS A 14 11.63 1.10 1.14
N ALA A 15 10.46 1.26 1.75
CA ALA A 15 10.22 0.80 3.11
C ALA A 15 10.37 -0.73 3.22
N PHE A 16 9.83 -1.50 2.26
CA PHE A 16 9.97 -2.95 2.28
C PHE A 16 11.43 -3.41 2.12
N ASN A 17 12.24 -2.70 1.31
CA ASN A 17 13.67 -2.97 1.21
C ASN A 17 14.41 -2.64 2.51
N TYR A 18 14.10 -1.50 3.14
CA TYR A 18 14.75 -1.05 4.37
C TYR A 18 14.54 -2.03 5.54
N TYR A 19 13.33 -2.55 5.69
CA TYR A 19 12.99 -3.51 6.75
C TYR A 19 13.32 -4.97 6.39
N ASP A 20 14.07 -5.21 5.31
CA ASP A 20 14.39 -6.54 4.75
C ASP A 20 13.16 -7.46 4.71
N CYS A 21 12.00 -6.87 4.41
CA CYS A 21 10.78 -7.62 4.31
C CYS A 21 10.85 -8.40 3.00
N PRO A 22 10.68 -9.74 3.01
CA PRO A 22 10.51 -10.47 1.77
C PRO A 22 9.38 -9.77 1.04
N LYS A 23 9.67 -9.21 -0.15
CA LYS A 23 8.71 -8.40 -0.89
C LYS A 23 7.40 -9.16 -0.84
N ALA A 24 6.45 -8.69 -0.02
CA ALA A 24 5.14 -9.28 -0.03
C ALA A 24 4.73 -9.20 -1.49
N ASN A 25 4.14 -10.26 -2.06
CA ASN A 25 3.76 -10.27 -3.47
C ASN A 25 2.65 -9.23 -3.70
N LEU A 26 3.01 -7.96 -3.64
CA LEU A 26 2.14 -6.81 -3.70
C LEU A 26 1.67 -6.73 -5.14
N LYS A 27 0.37 -6.87 -5.32
CA LYS A 27 -0.26 -6.69 -6.62
C LYS A 27 -0.81 -5.28 -6.66
N PHE A 28 -0.24 -4.48 -7.55
CA PHE A 28 -0.72 -3.14 -7.82
C PHE A 28 -1.73 -3.20 -8.97
N SER A 29 -2.83 -2.47 -8.84
CA SER A 29 -3.80 -2.27 -9.92
C SER A 29 -4.13 -0.79 -10.02
N ASN A 30 -3.82 -0.22 -11.17
CA ASN A 30 -3.95 1.20 -11.42
C ASN A 30 -5.28 1.49 -12.13
N SER A 31 -5.96 2.55 -11.70
CA SER A 31 -7.11 3.11 -12.39
C SER A 31 -6.95 4.64 -12.42
N ASN A 32 -7.63 5.31 -13.35
CA ASN A 32 -7.55 6.78 -13.48
C ASN A 32 -7.95 7.55 -12.21
N ASN A 33 -8.62 6.89 -11.26
CA ASN A 33 -9.16 7.51 -10.05
C ASN A 33 -8.58 6.95 -8.74
N TYR A 34 -7.82 5.85 -8.76
CA TYR A 34 -7.29 5.23 -7.54
C TYR A 34 -6.13 4.28 -7.84
N LEU A 35 -5.30 4.07 -6.81
CA LEU A 35 -4.31 3.00 -6.78
C LEU A 35 -4.77 1.91 -5.83
N ALA A 36 -4.91 0.68 -6.32
CA ALA A 36 -5.15 -0.47 -5.45
C ALA A 36 -3.85 -1.24 -5.17
N VAL A 37 -3.63 -1.56 -3.90
CA VAL A 37 -2.52 -2.40 -3.44
C VAL A 37 -3.09 -3.62 -2.73
N GLN A 38 -2.88 -4.80 -3.30
CA GLN A 38 -3.28 -6.07 -2.71
C GLN A 38 -2.07 -6.81 -2.15
N SER A 39 -2.22 -7.36 -0.95
CA SER A 39 -1.17 -8.10 -0.24
C SER A 39 -1.74 -9.35 0.46
N PRO A 40 -0.99 -10.46 0.53
CA PRO A 40 -1.30 -11.53 1.46
C PRO A 40 -1.36 -11.00 2.91
N LEU A 41 -2.25 -11.56 3.72
CA LEU A 41 -2.22 -11.33 5.17
C LEU A 41 -1.01 -12.04 5.76
N SER A 42 -0.01 -11.25 6.11
CA SER A 42 1.27 -11.72 6.64
C SER A 42 1.82 -10.73 7.66
N ASN A 43 2.92 -11.10 8.32
CA ASN A 43 3.58 -10.25 9.30
C ASN A 43 4.12 -8.94 8.71
N SER A 44 4.16 -8.73 7.39
CA SER A 44 4.57 -7.45 6.77
C SER A 44 3.39 -6.56 6.35
N THR A 45 2.14 -7.02 6.52
CA THR A 45 0.96 -6.23 6.16
C THR A 45 0.83 -4.94 6.99
N TRP A 46 1.27 -4.94 8.25
CA TRP A 46 1.28 -3.73 9.09
C TRP A 46 2.13 -2.60 8.49
N LEU A 47 3.20 -2.94 7.75
CA LEU A 47 4.09 -1.96 7.14
C LEU A 47 3.36 -1.16 6.06
N ILE A 48 2.44 -1.81 5.33
CA ILE A 48 1.59 -1.11 4.34
C ILE A 48 0.75 -0.05 5.05
N VAL A 49 0.10 -0.41 6.15
CA VAL A 49 -0.73 0.51 6.94
C VAL A 49 0.12 1.66 7.51
N ALA A 50 1.33 1.37 8.00
CA ALA A 50 2.24 2.39 8.51
C ALA A 50 2.63 3.40 7.42
N ILE A 51 2.96 2.93 6.22
CA ILE A 51 3.31 3.78 5.08
C ILE A 51 2.10 4.65 4.68
N LEU A 52 0.91 4.05 4.57
CA LEU A 52 -0.32 4.79 4.28
C LEU A 52 -0.59 5.89 5.30
N GLY A 53 -0.34 5.63 6.59
CA GLY A 53 -0.44 6.63 7.64
C GLY A 53 0.59 7.75 7.50
N ILE A 54 1.85 7.43 7.16
CA ILE A 54 2.92 8.43 6.97
C ILE A 54 2.59 9.37 5.82
N ILE A 55 2.15 8.83 4.68
CA ILE A 55 1.78 9.64 3.49
C ILE A 55 0.37 10.23 3.58
N LYS A 56 -0.27 10.16 4.76
CA LYS A 56 -1.64 10.59 5.05
C LYS A 56 -2.64 10.17 3.97
N ALA A 57 -2.56 8.92 3.54
CA ALA A 57 -3.41 8.39 2.49
C ALA A 57 -4.88 8.34 2.93
N GLU A 58 -5.78 8.76 2.05
CA GLU A 58 -7.19 8.36 2.12
C GLU A 58 -7.33 7.02 1.40
N TYR A 59 -7.86 6.01 2.11
CA TYR A 59 -8.01 4.68 1.53
C TYR A 59 -9.16 3.88 2.13
N ASP A 60 -9.71 2.98 1.33
CA ASP A 60 -10.60 1.90 1.79
C ASP A 60 -9.81 0.61 2.00
N LEU A 61 -10.13 -0.11 3.08
CA LEU A 61 -9.58 -1.45 3.37
C LEU A 61 -10.61 -2.53 3.07
N LEU A 62 -10.24 -3.45 2.18
CA LEU A 62 -11.05 -4.61 1.82
C LEU A 62 -10.33 -5.89 2.24
N PHE A 63 -11.08 -6.83 2.82
CA PHE A 63 -10.60 -8.16 3.17
C PHE A 63 -11.00 -9.15 2.10
N LEU A 64 -10.04 -9.95 1.62
CA LEU A 64 -10.24 -10.83 0.48
C LEU A 64 -9.90 -12.29 0.81
N ASP A 65 -10.59 -13.22 0.15
CA ASP A 65 -10.25 -14.64 0.17
C ASP A 65 -9.07 -14.95 -0.78
N HIS A 66 -8.80 -16.24 -1.05
CA HIS A 66 -7.72 -16.66 -1.96
C HIS A 66 -8.04 -16.38 -3.45
N GLN A 67 -9.32 -16.23 -3.80
CA GLN A 67 -9.82 -15.97 -5.15
C GLN A 67 -9.95 -14.47 -5.44
N GLY A 68 -9.84 -13.62 -4.41
CA GLY A 68 -9.97 -12.17 -4.51
C GLY A 68 -11.40 -11.67 -4.26
N GLN A 69 -12.29 -12.49 -3.70
CA GLN A 69 -13.64 -12.08 -3.31
C GLN A 69 -13.61 -11.35 -1.97
N ILE A 70 -14.46 -10.31 -1.83
CA ILE A 70 -14.61 -9.56 -0.57
C ILE A 70 -15.34 -10.44 0.45
N ILE A 71 -14.76 -10.56 1.63
CA ILE A 71 -15.26 -11.41 2.73
C ILE A 71 -15.02 -10.73 4.08
N ASP A 72 -15.56 -11.31 5.16
CA ASP A 72 -15.30 -10.85 6.53
C ASP A 72 -13.83 -11.04 6.94
N PHE A 73 -13.35 -10.16 7.82
CA PHE A 73 -11.94 -10.15 8.25
C PHE A 73 -11.49 -11.49 8.85
N SER A 74 -12.37 -12.18 9.56
CA SER A 74 -12.08 -13.44 10.25
C SER A 74 -11.74 -14.59 9.30
N MET A 75 -12.17 -14.48 8.04
CA MET A 75 -11.95 -15.46 6.98
C MET A 75 -10.89 -15.02 5.98
N ALA A 76 -10.39 -13.79 6.11
CA ALA A 76 -9.52 -13.15 5.16
C ALA A 76 -8.18 -13.89 5.00
N ARG A 77 -7.69 -13.93 3.75
CA ARG A 77 -6.35 -14.43 3.41
C ARG A 77 -5.49 -13.36 2.76
N GLN A 78 -6.12 -12.32 2.23
CA GLN A 78 -5.49 -11.19 1.57
C GLN A 78 -6.20 -9.92 2.01
N VAL A 79 -5.52 -8.79 1.83
CA VAL A 79 -6.09 -7.45 2.00
C VAL A 79 -5.86 -6.65 0.73
N LYS A 80 -6.77 -5.72 0.45
CA LYS A 80 -6.64 -4.74 -0.63
C LYS A 80 -6.89 -3.35 -0.06
N PHE A 81 -5.93 -2.46 -0.25
CA PHE A 81 -6.04 -1.05 0.06
C PHE A 81 -6.36 -0.31 -1.24
N VAL A 82 -7.47 0.41 -1.27
CA VAL A 82 -7.86 1.26 -2.41
C VAL A 82 -7.57 2.69 -2.03
N ILE A 83 -6.47 3.23 -2.55
CA ILE A 83 -5.94 4.55 -2.20
C ILE A 83 -6.54 5.58 -3.15
N SER A 84 -7.33 6.51 -2.60
CA SER A 84 -8.02 7.55 -3.36
C SER A 84 -7.24 8.86 -3.42
N SER A 85 -6.44 9.16 -2.39
CA SER A 85 -5.60 10.35 -2.32
C SER A 85 -4.43 10.14 -1.35
N VAL A 86 -3.40 10.97 -1.48
CA VAL A 86 -2.24 11.04 -0.57
C VAL A 86 -1.83 12.50 -0.38
N ASP A 87 -1.11 12.79 0.69
CA ASP A 87 -0.48 14.09 0.93
C ASP A 87 0.90 14.12 0.22
N GLU A 88 1.04 14.98 -0.78
CA GLU A 88 2.25 15.04 -1.63
C GLU A 88 3.48 15.48 -0.83
N ASP A 89 3.36 16.46 0.07
CA ASP A 89 4.46 16.93 0.92
C ASP A 89 4.97 15.83 1.86
N ALA A 90 4.05 15.03 2.41
CA ALA A 90 4.39 13.88 3.26
C ALA A 90 5.08 12.76 2.46
N MET A 91 4.63 12.52 1.23
CA MET A 91 5.24 11.54 0.33
C MET A 91 6.66 11.96 -0.09
N ASP A 92 6.85 13.22 -0.48
CA ASP A 92 8.17 13.77 -0.84
C ASP A 92 9.13 13.75 0.35
N SER A 93 8.64 14.06 1.56
CA SER A 93 9.42 13.96 2.80
C SER A 93 9.91 12.53 3.06
N LEU A 94 9.04 11.52 2.86
CA LEU A 94 9.40 10.11 3.03
C LEU A 94 10.42 9.64 1.97
N LEU A 95 10.22 10.01 0.71
CA LEU A 95 11.14 9.64 -0.38
C LEU A 95 12.50 10.36 -0.26
N GLY A 96 12.51 11.60 0.22
CA GLY A 96 13.73 12.33 0.55
C GLY A 96 14.56 11.60 1.62
N ALA A 97 13.89 11.04 2.65
CA ALA A 97 14.56 10.23 3.68
C ALA A 97 15.04 8.86 3.18
N CYS A 98 14.48 8.35 2.08
CA CYS A 98 14.88 7.10 1.43
C CYS A 98 16.11 7.22 0.53
N SER A 99 16.55 8.44 0.23
CA SER A 99 17.68 8.72 -0.66
C SER A 99 19.01 8.56 0.09
N PHE A 100 19.43 7.31 0.31
CA PHE A 100 20.76 6.95 0.82
C PHE A 100 21.76 6.70 -0.32
#